data_AF-A0A9X2MBF5-F1
#
_entry.id   AF-A0A9X2MBF5-F1
#
_cell.length_a   1.000
_cell.length_b   1.000
_cell.length_c   1.000
_cell.angle_alpha   90.00
_cell.angle_beta   90.00
_cell.angle_gamma   90.00
#
_symmetry.space_group_name_H-M   'P 1'
#
loop_
_entity.id
_entity.type
_entity.pdbx_description
1 polymer ?
#
loop_
_entity_poly.entity_id
_entity_poly.type
_entity_poly.pdbx_seq_one_letter_code
_entity_poly.pdbx_strand_id
1 'polypeptide(L)'
;MKIKKEFCMRTICGENALVPIGETASSFKGIIKVNNIGSFIWNNLENVENEEEIVFMIMDKYGLGLNEARSDVDDFIKYLKDVNII
;
A
#
# COMPACT_ATOMS: atom_id res chain seq x y z
N MET A 1 2.75 -10.01 4.69
CA MET A 1 1.30 -10.16 4.34
C MET A 1 1.17 -10.56 2.87
N LYS A 2 0.03 -11.08 2.40
CA LYS A 2 -0.09 -11.57 1.00
C LYS A 2 -1.08 -10.75 0.18
N ILE A 3 -0.68 -10.34 -1.03
CA ILE A 3 -1.57 -9.65 -1.97
C ILE A 3 -2.42 -10.69 -2.70
N LYS A 4 -3.74 -10.52 -2.70
CA LYS A 4 -4.72 -11.44 -3.29
C LYS A 4 -5.15 -11.06 -4.71
N LYS A 5 -4.84 -9.83 -5.15
CA LYS A 5 -5.30 -9.23 -6.40
C LYS A 5 -4.14 -8.68 -7.21
N GLU A 6 -4.35 -8.55 -8.51
CA GLU A 6 -3.31 -8.16 -9.46
C GLU A 6 -3.33 -6.66 -9.70
N PHE A 7 -2.26 -5.98 -9.28
CA PHE A 7 -2.06 -4.56 -9.53
C PHE A 7 -0.66 -4.30 -10.04
N CYS A 8 -0.51 -3.28 -10.88
CA CYS A 8 0.77 -2.70 -11.21
C CYS A 8 0.87 -1.27 -10.68
N MET A 9 2.00 -0.93 -10.07
CA MET A 9 2.30 0.45 -9.71
C MET A 9 2.68 1.22 -10.98
N ARG A 10 2.07 2.40 -11.17
CA ARG A 10 2.36 3.33 -12.27
C ARG A 10 2.39 4.75 -11.75
N THR A 11 3.22 5.58 -12.37
CA THR A 11 3.19 7.04 -12.16
C THR A 11 2.33 7.67 -13.24
N ILE A 12 1.27 8.38 -12.85
CA ILE A 12 0.30 9.04 -13.72
C ILE A 12 0.19 10.50 -13.27
N CYS A 13 0.48 11.44 -14.16
CA CYS A 13 0.46 12.89 -13.86
C CYS A 13 1.32 13.28 -12.64
N GLY A 14 2.43 12.57 -12.40
CA GLY A 14 3.33 12.82 -11.26
C GLY A 14 2.90 12.17 -9.94
N GLU A 15 1.76 11.47 -9.90
CA GLU A 15 1.28 10.73 -8.73
C GLU A 15 1.46 9.23 -8.94
N ASN A 16 1.76 8.48 -7.88
CA ASN A 16 1.76 7.02 -7.95
C ASN A 16 0.33 6.48 -7.87
N ALA A 17 0.05 5.41 -8.59
CA ALA A 17 -1.23 4.74 -8.59
C ALA A 17 -1.08 3.23 -8.77
N LEU A 18 -1.92 2.47 -8.08
CA LEU A 18 -2.14 1.06 -8.34
C LEU A 18 -3.19 0.92 -9.42
N VAL A 19 -2.77 0.41 -10.57
CA VAL A 19 -3.63 0.15 -11.71
C VAL A 19 -3.95 -1.35 -11.71
N PRO A 20 -5.23 -1.74 -11.63
CA PRO A 20 -5.60 -3.15 -11.68
C PRO A 20 -5.24 -3.74 -13.05
N ILE A 21 -4.75 -4.97 -13.04
CA ILE A 21 -4.40 -5.73 -14.25
C ILE A 21 -5.05 -7.11 -14.19
N GLY A 22 -4.93 -7.90 -15.27
CA GLY A 22 -5.43 -9.28 -15.30
C GLY A 22 -6.92 -9.39 -14.97
N GLU A 23 -7.26 -10.35 -14.11
CA GLU A 23 -8.65 -10.57 -13.68
C GLU A 23 -9.16 -9.42 -12.80
N THR A 24 -8.25 -8.78 -12.06
CA THR A 24 -8.60 -7.63 -11.21
C THR A 24 -9.08 -6.45 -12.04
N ALA A 25 -8.55 -6.23 -13.25
CA ALA A 25 -9.02 -5.18 -14.15
C ALA A 25 -10.48 -5.33 -14.58
N SER A 26 -11.00 -6.56 -14.59
CA SER A 26 -12.39 -6.84 -14.98
C SER A 26 -13.40 -6.61 -13.84
N SER A 27 -12.96 -6.74 -12.59
CA SER A 27 -13.82 -6.65 -11.40
C SER A 27 -13.63 -5.38 -10.58
N PHE A 28 -12.43 -4.81 -10.56
CA PHE A 28 -12.08 -3.59 -9.84
C PHE A 28 -12.18 -2.37 -10.77
N LYS A 29 -13.26 -1.59 -10.63
CA LYS A 29 -13.50 -0.41 -11.47
C LYS A 29 -12.85 0.83 -10.86
N GLY A 30 -11.59 1.08 -11.21
CA GLY A 30 -10.89 2.31 -10.83
C GLY A 30 -9.38 2.15 -10.74
N ILE A 31 -8.71 3.24 -10.37
CA ILE A 31 -7.29 3.25 -9.97
C ILE A 31 -7.22 3.70 -8.51
N ILE A 32 -6.26 3.17 -7.76
CA ILE A 32 -6.02 3.60 -6.38
C ILE A 32 -4.87 4.58 -6.45
N LYS A 33 -5.11 5.85 -6.16
CA LYS A 33 -4.03 6.82 -6.02
C LYS A 33 -3.28 6.55 -4.72
N VAL A 34 -1.96 6.61 -4.77
CA VAL A 34 -1.10 6.29 -3.63
C VAL A 34 -0.05 7.38 -3.48
N ASN A 35 0.11 7.88 -2.26
CA ASN A 35 1.20 8.81 -1.92
C ASN A 35 2.53 8.03 -1.76
N ASN A 36 3.59 8.75 -1.38
CA ASN A 36 4.92 8.16 -1.23
C ASN A 36 4.98 7.07 -0.15
N ILE A 37 4.28 7.28 0.97
CA ILE A 37 4.26 6.34 2.10
C ILE A 37 3.49 5.08 1.72
N GLY A 38 2.26 5.20 1.18
CA GLY A 38 1.51 4.05 0.70
C GLY A 38 2.23 3.28 -0.41
N SER A 39 2.97 3.97 -1.29
CA SER A 39 3.79 3.32 -2.31
C SER A 39 4.89 2.48 -1.68
N PHE A 40 5.50 2.98 -0.61
CA PHE A 40 6.49 2.25 0.15
C PHE A 40 5.89 1.05 0.89
N ILE A 41 4.73 1.21 1.52
CA ILE A 41 4.02 0.10 2.17
C ILE A 41 3.72 -1.01 1.16
N TRP A 42 3.12 -0.64 0.01
CA TRP A 42 2.79 -1.59 -1.05
C TRP A 42 4.00 -2.41 -1.52
N ASN A 43 5.14 -1.76 -1.75
CA ASN A 43 6.35 -2.41 -2.26
C ASN A 43 7.02 -3.35 -1.23
N ASN A 44 6.69 -3.24 0.05
CA ASN A 44 7.25 -4.08 1.11
C ASN A 44 6.25 -5.09 1.69
N LEU A 45 4.98 -5.02 1.29
CA LEU A 45 3.88 -5.73 1.94
C LEU A 45 4.07 -7.26 1.99
N GLU A 46 4.67 -7.82 0.94
CA GLU A 46 4.94 -9.27 0.83
C GLU A 46 6.27 -9.70 1.47
N ASN A 47 7.13 -8.74 1.82
CA ASN A 47 8.45 -8.99 2.41
C ASN A 47 8.47 -8.90 3.95
N VAL A 48 7.34 -8.55 4.56
CA VAL A 48 7.19 -8.39 6.01
C VAL A 48 6.25 -9.44 6.60
N GLU A 49 6.50 -9.84 7.85
CA GLU A 49 5.64 -10.80 8.54
C GLU A 49 4.37 -10.14 9.09
N ASN A 50 4.48 -8.90 9.58
CA ASN A 50 3.42 -8.18 10.30
C ASN A 50 3.42 -6.66 10.00
N GLU A 51 2.43 -5.93 10.53
CA GLU A 51 2.27 -4.48 10.32
C GLU A 51 3.33 -3.66 11.08
N GLU A 52 3.76 -4.14 12.25
CA GLU A 52 4.79 -3.50 13.08
C GLU A 52 6.14 -3.34 12.35
N GLU A 53 6.55 -4.33 11.56
CA GLU A 53 7.76 -4.22 10.72
C GLU A 53 7.68 -3.04 9.74
N ILE A 54 6.53 -2.84 9.09
CA ILE A 54 6.31 -1.72 8.16
C ILE A 54 6.38 -0.39 8.91
N VAL A 55 5.81 -0.32 10.12
CA VAL A 55 5.87 0.89 10.95
C VAL A 55 7.31 1.27 11.23
N PHE A 56 8.15 0.33 11.66
CA PHE A 56 9.58 0.61 11.90
C PHE A 56 10.31 1.04 10.62
N MET A 57 10.03 0.40 9.48
CA MET A 57 10.62 0.79 8.19
C MET A 57 10.23 2.21 7.76
N ILE A 58 8.99 2.63 8.03
CA ILE A 58 8.53 3.99 7.74
C ILE A 58 9.19 5.01 8.67
N MET A 59 9.25 4.70 9.98
CA MET A 59 9.92 5.58 10.95
C MET A 59 11.37 5.86 10.55
N ASP A 60 12.13 4.81 10.19
CA ASP A 60 13.52 4.94 9.78
C ASP A 60 13.66 5.72 8.46
N LYS A 61 12.88 5.36 7.45
CA LYS A 61 12.99 5.96 6.11
C LYS A 61 12.54 7.41 6.04
N TYR A 62 11.49 7.77 6.78
CA TYR A 62 10.84 9.09 6.68
C TYR A 62 11.07 9.97 7.91
N GLY A 63 11.74 9.46 8.96
CA GLY A 63 12.01 10.22 10.19
C GLY A 63 10.75 10.53 11.00
N LEU A 64 9.71 9.69 10.87
CA LEU A 64 8.41 9.91 11.51
C LEU A 64 8.39 9.37 12.94
N GLY A 65 7.55 9.98 13.79
CA GLY A 65 7.25 9.44 15.10
C GLY A 65 6.41 8.17 15.03
N LEU A 66 6.47 7.34 16.09
CA LEU A 66 5.74 6.07 16.15
C LEU A 66 4.24 6.21 15.84
N ASN A 67 3.58 7.21 16.45
CA ASN A 67 2.14 7.39 16.30
C ASN A 67 1.76 7.79 14.86
N GLU A 68 2.58 8.61 14.21
CA GLU A 68 2.35 9.07 12.83
C GLU A 68 2.56 7.90 11.85
N ALA A 69 3.70 7.21 11.97
CA ALA A 69 3.98 6.02 11.16
C ALA A 69 2.93 4.93 11.35
N ARG A 70 2.48 4.70 12.60
CA ARG A 70 1.42 3.72 12.89
C ARG A 70 0.11 4.11 12.24
N SER A 71 -0.30 5.37 12.34
CA SER A 71 -1.53 5.86 11.71
C SER A 71 -1.50 5.65 10.19
N ASP A 72 -0.40 6.00 9.53
CA ASP A 72 -0.25 5.84 8.08
C ASP A 72 -0.32 4.37 7.64
N VAL A 73 0.30 3.47 8.41
CA VAL A 73 0.23 2.02 8.15
C VAL A 73 -1.19 1.51 8.37
N ASP A 74 -1.79 1.81 9.52
CA ASP A 74 -3.12 1.32 9.89
C ASP A 74 -4.17 1.77 8.85
N ASP A 75 -4.15 3.03 8.42
CA ASP A 75 -5.08 3.58 7.43
C ASP A 75 -4.94 2.89 6.07
N PHE A 76 -3.71 2.70 5.59
CA PHE A 76 -3.47 2.08 4.29
C PHE A 76 -3.80 0.58 4.31
N ILE A 77 -3.39 -0.15 5.35
CA ILE A 77 -3.68 -1.57 5.50
C ILE A 77 -5.17 -1.81 5.67
N LYS A 78 -5.87 -0.98 6.46
CA LYS A 78 -7.33 -1.04 6.59
C LYS A 78 -8.01 -0.86 5.25
N TYR A 79 -7.61 0.15 4.47
CA TYR A 79 -8.15 0.35 3.13
C TYR A 79 -7.99 -0.91 2.26
N LEU A 80 -6.79 -1.50 2.19
CA LEU A 80 -6.54 -2.69 1.39
C LEU A 80 -7.38 -3.90 1.86
N LYS A 81 -7.60 -4.06 3.17
CA LYS A 81 -8.48 -5.10 3.74
C LYS A 81 -9.94 -4.85 3.35
N ASP A 82 -10.42 -3.62 3.47
CA ASP A 82 -11.82 -3.25 3.18
C ASP A 82 -12.19 -3.49 1.71
N VAL A 83 -11.24 -3.30 0.78
CA VAL A 83 -11.43 -3.61 -0.64
C VAL A 83 -10.95 -5.02 -1.05
N ASN A 84 -10.65 -5.87 -0.07
CA ASN A 84 -10.22 -7.27 -0.23
C ASN A 84 -9.06 -7.42 -1.24
N ILE A 85 -8.06 -6.55 -1.14
CA ILE A 85 -6.80 -6.65 -1.90
C ILE A 85 -5.79 -7.51 -1.14
N ILE A 86 -5.84 -7.47 0.20
CA ILE A 86 -4.99 -8.25 1.10
C ILE A 86 -5.83 -9.08 2.07
#